data_AF-A0AAD7CJT2-F1
#
_entry.id   AF-A0AAD7CJT2-F1
#
_cell.length_a   1.000
_cell.length_b   1.000
_cell.length_c   1.000
_cell.angle_alpha   90.00
_cell.angle_beta   90.00
_cell.angle_gamma   90.00
#
_symmetry.space_group_name_H-M   'P 1'
#
loop_
_entity.id
_entity.type
_entity.pdbx_description
1 polymer ?
#
loop_
_entity_poly.entity_id
_entity_poly.type
_entity_poly.pdbx_seq_one_letter_code
_entity_poly.pdbx_strand_id
1 'polypeptide(L)'
;MFSRLSRPVARRLFSSDAPTAVPIPGKPKGWPTPWITEEDANNYLFPLYLRSWYIAAIGKEHSTLRTAGLACRFTFPTPSPASAFLQQVVELSEQEKHHPAWLKVQHSPRNSAVHICTTTHSALRPEWHPNDTDESRALEGLTLRDLRFAALISCLPTTPPPTREIGPSSTRPDWDGLCTTFRQWSTPVAPTASTPKTKQVEAKPSKTAVCIACGGPHSIAACSTRQNFEPPPCAVCGGPHWRVDCPTVVLSRRNGLTVAQARKRFGSSEQTAPNKPCPNCGGAHWKEDCRKPHAPPELLQPFEL
;
A
#
# COMPACT_ATOMS: atom_id res chain seq x y z
N MET A 1 -38.84 4.83 -13.29
CA MET A 1 -37.80 5.88 -13.22
C MET A 1 -37.41 6.07 -11.76
N PHE A 2 -36.29 5.47 -11.31
CA PHE A 2 -35.80 5.69 -9.94
C PHE A 2 -34.59 6.63 -9.99
N SER A 3 -34.82 7.88 -9.61
CA SER A 3 -33.79 8.90 -9.44
C SER A 3 -32.89 8.51 -8.26
N ARG A 4 -31.65 8.10 -8.54
CA ARG A 4 -30.64 7.83 -7.51
C ARG A 4 -30.13 9.18 -7.00
N LEU A 5 -30.73 9.65 -5.91
CA LEU A 5 -30.23 10.80 -5.16
C LEU A 5 -28.85 10.45 -4.58
N SER A 6 -27.80 10.96 -5.23
CA SER A 6 -26.44 10.93 -4.70
C SER A 6 -26.41 11.75 -3.42
N ARG A 7 -26.16 11.10 -2.28
CA ARG A 7 -25.99 11.80 -1.00
C ARG A 7 -24.80 12.76 -1.12
N PRO A 8 -24.97 14.06 -0.82
CA PRO A 8 -23.86 15.01 -0.84
C PRO A 8 -22.86 14.60 0.25
N VAL A 9 -21.64 14.23 -0.17
CA VAL A 9 -20.52 14.07 0.76
C VAL A 9 -20.26 15.45 1.36
N ALA A 10 -20.57 15.62 2.64
CA ALA A 10 -20.42 16.88 3.34
C ALA A 10 -18.94 17.34 3.29
N ARG A 11 -18.65 18.28 2.38
CA ARG A 11 -17.43 19.10 2.40
C ARG A 11 -17.52 20.00 3.62
N ARG A 12 -17.12 19.50 4.80
CA ARG A 12 -16.90 20.37 5.95
C ARG A 12 -15.57 21.08 5.79
N LEU A 13 -15.64 22.40 5.83
CA LEU A 13 -14.53 23.33 5.86
C LEU A 13 -13.66 23.00 7.08
N PHE A 14 -12.42 22.60 6.83
CA PHE A 14 -11.40 22.48 7.87
C PHE A 14 -11.15 23.88 8.45
N SER A 15 -11.10 23.98 9.79
CA SER A 15 -10.77 25.23 10.48
C SER A 15 -9.41 25.74 10.02
N SER A 16 -9.31 27.02 9.68
CA SER A 16 -8.21 27.67 8.95
C SER A 16 -6.85 27.73 9.68
N ASP A 17 -6.78 27.33 10.96
CA ASP A 17 -5.66 27.67 11.84
C ASP A 17 -4.72 26.49 12.16
N ALA A 18 -4.66 25.47 11.30
CA ALA A 18 -3.70 24.38 11.47
C ALA A 18 -2.29 24.81 11.02
N PRO A 19 -1.21 24.51 11.79
CA PRO A 19 0.18 24.76 11.41
C PRO A 19 0.42 24.39 9.96
N THR A 20 0.77 25.44 9.22
CA THR A 20 0.54 25.57 7.78
C THR A 20 1.49 24.69 6.96
N ALA A 21 2.62 24.28 7.54
CA ALA A 21 3.68 23.55 6.84
C ALA A 21 4.02 22.21 7.53
N VAL A 22 4.27 21.18 6.72
CA VAL A 22 4.89 19.94 7.20
C VAL A 22 6.36 20.24 7.51
N PRO A 23 6.88 19.92 8.71
CA PRO A 23 8.31 20.07 8.98
C PRO A 23 9.10 19.20 8.00
N ILE A 24 10.11 19.78 7.35
CA ILE A 24 10.95 19.10 6.37
C ILE A 24 12.27 18.73 7.07
N PRO A 25 12.57 17.43 7.25
CA PRO A 25 13.87 17.01 7.77
C PRO A 25 15.03 17.57 6.94
N GLY A 26 16.17 17.84 7.59
CA GLY A 26 17.41 18.17 6.88
C GLY A 26 17.86 17.04 5.94
N LYS A 27 18.77 17.33 5.00
CA LYS A 27 19.33 16.28 4.12
C LYS A 27 20.09 15.25 4.99
N PRO A 28 19.70 13.96 4.97
CA PRO A 28 20.36 12.94 5.77
C PRO A 28 21.84 12.80 5.37
N LYS A 29 22.70 12.59 6.35
CA LYS A 29 24.14 12.34 6.15
C LYS A 29 24.47 10.89 6.46
N GLY A 30 25.51 10.36 5.82
CA GLY A 30 26.01 9.01 6.06
C GLY A 30 25.42 7.93 5.14
N TRP A 31 26.13 6.80 5.10
CA TRP A 31 25.74 5.56 4.42
C TRP A 31 26.30 4.37 5.21
N PRO A 32 25.52 3.30 5.47
CA PRO A 32 24.08 3.17 5.20
C PRO A 32 23.24 4.18 6.01
N THR A 33 22.01 4.47 5.55
CA THR A 33 21.15 5.44 6.26
C THR A 33 20.39 4.72 7.38
N PRO A 34 20.46 5.17 8.64
CA PRO A 34 19.74 4.50 9.73
C PRO A 34 18.23 4.61 9.52
N TRP A 35 17.51 3.58 10.00
CA TRP A 35 16.05 3.66 10.13
C TRP A 35 15.66 4.83 11.04
N ILE A 36 14.44 5.32 10.86
CA ILE A 36 13.89 6.39 11.70
C ILE A 36 13.91 6.01 13.18
N THR A 37 14.12 7.01 14.03
CA THR A 37 14.02 6.93 15.49
C THR A 37 12.64 7.37 15.99
N GLU A 38 12.39 7.23 17.29
CA GLU A 38 11.17 7.78 17.92
C GLU A 38 11.09 9.30 17.76
N GLU A 39 12.22 9.99 17.90
CA GLU A 39 12.31 11.43 17.71
C GLU A 39 11.94 11.82 16.27
N ASP A 40 12.46 11.08 15.27
CA ASP A 40 12.10 11.31 13.87
C ASP A 40 10.61 11.07 13.60
N ALA A 41 10.04 10.04 14.24
CA ALA A 41 8.62 9.74 14.11
C ALA A 41 7.76 10.88 14.65
N ASN A 42 8.09 11.37 15.85
CA ASN A 42 7.43 12.49 16.51
C ASN A 42 7.52 13.78 15.71
N ASN A 43 8.71 14.08 15.20
CA ASN A 43 8.97 15.35 14.51
C ASN A 43 8.48 15.37 13.07
N TYR A 44 8.44 14.23 12.37
CA TYR A 44 8.25 14.22 10.90
C TYR A 44 7.21 13.22 10.41
N LEU A 45 7.23 11.96 10.88
CA LEU A 45 6.30 10.93 10.39
C LEU A 45 4.85 11.25 10.80
N PHE A 46 4.64 11.61 12.06
CA PHE A 46 3.31 11.87 12.58
C PHE A 46 2.66 13.14 11.99
N PRO A 47 3.40 14.23 11.73
CA PRO A 47 2.89 15.31 10.89
C PRO A 47 2.50 14.88 9.46
N LEU A 48 3.22 13.94 8.84
CA LEU A 48 2.90 13.42 7.50
C LEU A 48 1.61 12.59 7.50
N TYR A 49 1.34 11.90 8.59
CA TYR A 49 0.08 11.21 8.85
C TYR A 49 -1.13 12.15 8.76
N LEU A 50 -1.04 13.36 9.32
CA LEU A 50 -2.08 14.40 9.17
C LEU A 50 -2.30 14.83 7.72
N ARG A 51 -1.37 14.51 6.83
CA ARG A 51 -1.37 14.79 5.40
C ARG A 51 -1.67 13.55 4.55
N SER A 52 -2.29 12.54 5.17
CA SER A 52 -2.74 11.28 4.58
C SER A 52 -1.62 10.34 4.10
N TRP A 53 -0.38 10.57 4.53
CA TRP A 53 0.65 9.55 4.41
C TRP A 53 0.42 8.43 5.42
N TYR A 54 0.85 7.23 5.09
CA TYR A 54 0.71 6.07 5.96
C TYR A 54 1.83 5.07 5.72
N ILE A 55 2.10 4.25 6.72
CA ILE A 55 3.04 3.15 6.60
C ILE A 55 2.39 2.00 5.82
N ALA A 56 3.08 1.52 4.79
CA ALA A 56 2.69 0.38 3.99
C ALA A 56 3.76 -0.72 4.08
N ALA A 57 3.34 -1.97 4.02
CA ALA A 57 4.26 -3.08 3.85
C ALA A 57 4.67 -3.17 2.37
N ILE A 58 5.97 -3.02 2.09
CA ILE A 58 6.55 -3.26 0.77
C ILE A 58 7.17 -4.66 0.77
N GLY A 59 6.97 -5.43 -0.29
CA GLY A 59 7.67 -6.69 -0.46
C GLY A 59 7.64 -7.11 -1.92
N LYS A 60 8.64 -7.87 -2.35
CA LYS A 60 8.62 -8.53 -3.67
C LYS A 60 7.51 -9.57 -3.66
N GLU A 61 6.83 -9.78 -4.79
CA GLU A 61 5.62 -10.62 -4.87
C GLU A 61 5.82 -12.06 -4.35
N HIS A 62 7.07 -12.54 -4.39
CA HIS A 62 7.51 -13.87 -3.95
C HIS A 62 8.37 -13.87 -2.67
N SER A 63 8.62 -12.70 -2.08
CA SER A 63 9.39 -12.59 -0.84
C SER A 63 8.45 -12.70 0.35
N THR A 64 8.80 -13.55 1.32
CA THR A 64 8.17 -13.53 2.65
C THR A 64 8.60 -12.31 3.44
N LEU A 65 9.79 -11.79 3.15
CA LEU A 65 10.33 -10.60 3.76
C LEU A 65 9.61 -9.36 3.21
N ARG A 66 9.11 -8.54 4.14
CA ARG A 66 8.49 -7.25 3.86
C ARG A 66 9.26 -6.17 4.61
N THR A 67 9.16 -4.94 4.13
CA THR A 67 9.79 -3.79 4.75
C THR A 67 8.75 -2.69 4.93
N ALA A 68 9.05 -1.74 5.81
CA ALA A 68 8.22 -0.56 5.96
C ALA A 68 8.53 0.45 4.85
N GLY A 69 7.48 0.89 4.17
CA GLY A 69 7.49 2.01 3.26
C GLY A 69 6.52 3.09 3.69
N LEU A 70 6.74 4.31 3.22
CA LEU A 70 5.83 5.43 3.42
C LEU A 70 5.06 5.70 2.14
N ALA A 71 3.74 5.62 2.20
CA ALA A 71 2.86 5.68 1.04
C ALA A 71 1.82 6.79 1.14
N CYS A 72 1.40 7.32 0.00
CA CYS A 72 0.27 8.24 -0.13
C CYS A 72 -0.39 8.08 -1.50
N ARG A 73 -1.71 8.31 -1.54
CA ARG A 73 -2.52 8.27 -2.76
C ARG A 73 -3.11 9.65 -3.03
N PHE A 74 -2.75 10.21 -4.18
CA PHE A 74 -3.21 11.49 -4.69
C PHE A 74 -4.24 11.27 -5.79
N THR A 75 -5.39 11.93 -5.70
CA THR A 75 -6.48 11.79 -6.66
C THR A 75 -6.78 13.15 -7.30
N PHE A 76 -6.86 13.15 -8.63
CA PHE A 76 -7.02 14.31 -9.49
C PHE A 76 -8.32 14.17 -10.30
N PRO A 77 -8.99 15.29 -10.64
CA PRO A 77 -10.23 15.24 -11.43
C PRO A 77 -10.03 14.68 -12.85
N THR A 78 -8.86 14.93 -13.46
CA THR A 78 -8.56 14.50 -14.82
C THR A 78 -7.12 13.96 -14.92
N PRO A 79 -6.76 13.26 -16.00
CA PRO A 79 -5.40 12.75 -16.21
C PRO A 79 -4.33 13.83 -16.31
N SER A 80 -4.65 15.00 -16.89
CA SER A 80 -3.65 16.04 -17.15
C SER A 80 -2.97 16.58 -15.88
N PRO A 81 -3.68 17.01 -14.82
CA PRO A 81 -3.07 17.40 -13.55
C PRO A 81 -2.30 16.25 -12.87
N ALA A 82 -2.76 15.01 -13.01
CA ALA A 82 -2.07 13.84 -12.46
C ALA A 82 -0.70 13.63 -13.13
N SER A 83 -0.63 13.77 -14.46
CA SER A 83 0.62 13.69 -15.20
C SER A 83 1.57 14.85 -14.87
N ALA A 84 1.04 16.07 -14.73
CA ALA A 84 1.86 17.23 -14.33
C ALA A 84 2.43 17.07 -12.91
N PHE A 85 1.63 16.56 -11.97
CA PHE A 85 2.11 16.22 -10.62
C PHE A 85 3.17 15.12 -10.66
N LEU A 86 2.95 14.07 -11.46
CA LEU A 86 3.92 12.99 -11.63
C LEU A 86 5.27 13.51 -12.13
N GLN A 87 5.26 14.40 -13.13
CA GLN A 87 6.48 15.01 -13.64
C GLN A 87 7.27 15.75 -12.55
N GLN A 88 6.58 16.53 -11.71
CA GLN A 88 7.20 17.20 -10.56
C GLN A 88 7.79 16.22 -9.54
N VAL A 89 7.12 15.08 -9.29
CA VAL A 89 7.65 14.03 -8.40
C VAL A 89 8.91 13.40 -8.98
N VAL A 90 8.96 13.17 -10.29
CA VAL A 90 10.17 12.66 -10.98
C VAL A 90 11.32 13.65 -10.83
N GLU A 91 11.10 14.92 -11.15
CA GLU A 91 12.11 15.98 -11.01
C GLU A 91 12.62 16.09 -9.57
N LEU A 92 11.72 16.03 -8.59
CA LEU A 92 12.08 16.03 -7.18
C LEU A 92 12.91 14.80 -6.79
N SER A 93 12.61 13.63 -7.35
CA SER A 93 13.37 12.40 -7.08
C SER A 93 14.82 12.48 -7.55
N GLU A 94 15.05 13.13 -8.69
CA GLU A 94 16.39 13.40 -9.22
C GLU A 94 17.14 14.42 -8.34
N GLN A 95 16.45 15.49 -7.91
CA GLN A 95 17.03 16.52 -7.04
C GLN A 95 17.45 15.98 -5.66
N GLU A 96 16.61 15.13 -5.06
CA GLU A 96 16.89 14.51 -3.76
C GLU A 96 17.75 13.24 -3.88
N LYS A 97 18.03 12.78 -5.11
CA LYS A 97 18.72 11.50 -5.39
C LYS A 97 18.09 10.33 -4.62
N HIS A 98 16.76 10.31 -4.61
CA HIS A 98 15.94 9.37 -3.85
C HIS A 98 14.68 9.03 -4.64
N HIS A 99 14.64 7.84 -5.22
CA HIS A 99 13.51 7.41 -6.05
C HIS A 99 12.43 6.71 -5.20
N PRO A 100 11.14 6.83 -5.57
CA PRO A 100 10.10 6.04 -4.94
C PRO A 100 10.32 4.55 -5.20
N ALA A 101 10.02 3.73 -4.20
CA ALA A 101 10.05 2.27 -4.29
C ALA A 101 9.09 1.75 -5.35
N TRP A 102 7.94 2.39 -5.46
CA TRP A 102 7.03 2.22 -6.58
C TRP A 102 6.18 3.47 -6.77
N LEU A 103 5.79 3.67 -8.02
CA LEU A 103 4.88 4.72 -8.43
C LEU A 103 3.84 4.11 -9.36
N LYS A 104 2.56 4.29 -9.03
CA LYS A 104 1.45 3.72 -9.80
C LYS A 104 0.48 4.81 -10.20
N VAL A 105 0.19 4.87 -11.50
CA VAL A 105 -0.86 5.72 -12.05
C VAL A 105 -2.07 4.85 -12.38
N GLN A 106 -3.25 5.28 -11.95
CA GLN A 106 -4.51 4.64 -12.27
C GLN A 106 -5.45 5.68 -12.87
N HIS A 107 -5.87 5.44 -14.11
CA HIS A 107 -6.90 6.26 -14.76
C HIS A 107 -8.25 5.58 -14.64
N SER A 108 -9.28 6.37 -14.33
CA SER A 108 -10.67 5.96 -14.41
C SER A 108 -11.45 7.01 -15.21
N PRO A 109 -12.68 6.69 -15.67
CA PRO A 109 -13.54 7.68 -16.32
C PRO A 109 -13.89 8.89 -15.44
N ARG A 110 -13.73 8.79 -14.11
CA ARG A 110 -14.15 9.82 -13.16
C ARG A 110 -12.99 10.60 -12.55
N ASN A 111 -11.80 10.01 -12.50
CA ASN A 111 -10.63 10.60 -11.86
C ASN A 111 -9.34 9.89 -12.32
N SER A 112 -8.21 10.50 -12.01
CA SER A 112 -6.89 9.86 -12.10
C SER A 112 -6.22 9.85 -10.74
N ALA A 113 -5.57 8.76 -10.38
CA ALA A 113 -4.89 8.62 -9.11
C ALA A 113 -3.41 8.31 -9.33
N VAL A 114 -2.55 8.93 -8.52
CA VAL A 114 -1.11 8.68 -8.42
C VAL A 114 -0.84 8.14 -7.03
N HIS A 115 -0.35 6.91 -6.94
CA HIS A 115 0.03 6.28 -5.69
C HIS A 115 1.55 6.25 -5.65
N ILE A 116 2.10 6.77 -4.57
CA ILE A 116 3.54 6.88 -4.35
C ILE A 116 3.86 6.09 -3.09
N CYS A 117 4.94 5.32 -3.15
CA CYS A 117 5.53 4.73 -1.96
C CYS A 117 7.04 4.86 -2.03
N THR A 118 7.65 5.22 -0.91
CA THR A 118 9.08 5.43 -0.78
C THR A 118 9.65 4.58 0.34
N THR A 119 10.84 4.03 0.10
CA THR A 119 11.64 3.28 1.06
C THR A 119 13.10 3.46 0.67
N THR A 120 14.02 3.35 1.62
CA THR A 120 15.44 3.45 1.35
C THR A 120 16.03 2.04 1.23
N HIS A 121 16.58 1.69 0.06
CA HIS A 121 17.17 0.37 -0.18
C HIS A 121 18.46 0.12 0.63
N SER A 122 19.25 1.16 0.88
CA SER A 122 20.49 1.12 1.67
C SER A 122 20.28 1.51 3.13
N ALA A 123 19.15 1.10 3.69
CA ALA A 123 18.82 1.41 5.07
C ALA A 123 19.47 0.43 6.05
N LEU A 124 19.75 0.91 7.26
CA LEU A 124 20.30 0.12 8.36
C LEU A 124 19.28 0.06 9.49
N ARG A 125 18.74 -1.12 9.77
CA ARG A 125 17.81 -1.29 10.89
C ARG A 125 18.55 -1.20 12.23
N PRO A 126 17.86 -0.88 13.35
CA PRO A 126 18.45 -0.95 14.67
C PRO A 126 18.91 -2.37 15.01
N GLU A 127 19.86 -2.48 15.92
CA GLU A 127 20.25 -3.76 16.50
C GLU A 127 19.07 -4.30 17.33
N TRP A 128 18.60 -5.49 16.99
CA TRP A 128 17.52 -6.16 17.72
C TRP A 128 17.99 -7.45 18.38
N HIS A 129 19.07 -8.05 17.85
CA HIS A 129 19.69 -9.24 18.40
C HIS A 129 21.19 -9.03 18.58
N PRO A 130 21.80 -9.61 19.64
CA PRO A 130 23.25 -9.49 19.89
C PRO A 130 24.13 -10.05 18.78
N ASN A 131 23.56 -10.92 17.94
CA ASN A 131 24.25 -11.55 16.81
C ASN A 131 24.02 -10.80 15.49
N ASP A 132 23.33 -9.65 15.52
CA ASP A 132 23.11 -8.84 14.33
C ASP A 132 24.44 -8.23 13.87
N THR A 133 24.97 -8.68 12.74
CA THR A 133 26.05 -7.97 12.04
C THR A 133 25.49 -6.81 11.22
N ASP A 134 26.33 -5.84 10.83
CA ASP A 134 25.90 -4.73 9.96
C ASP A 134 25.30 -5.23 8.64
N GLU A 135 25.84 -6.32 8.06
CA GLU A 135 25.30 -6.94 6.84
C GLU A 135 23.91 -7.54 7.08
N SER A 136 23.68 -8.16 8.24
CA SER A 136 22.37 -8.72 8.61
C SER A 136 21.33 -7.63 8.93
N ARG A 137 21.79 -6.41 9.18
CA ARG A 137 20.97 -5.22 9.46
C ARG A 137 20.74 -4.36 8.21
N ALA A 138 21.53 -4.55 7.17
CA ALA A 138 21.35 -3.88 5.88
C ALA A 138 20.08 -4.41 5.21
N LEU A 139 18.97 -3.71 5.47
CA LEU A 139 17.64 -4.08 5.00
C LEU A 139 16.91 -2.82 4.58
N GLU A 140 16.18 -2.89 3.45
CA GLU A 140 15.34 -1.78 3.02
C GLU A 140 14.39 -1.38 4.14
N GLY A 141 14.14 -0.08 4.28
CA GLY A 141 13.25 0.39 5.32
C GLY A 141 13.11 1.89 5.32
N LEU A 142 12.33 2.36 6.27
CA LEU A 142 11.98 3.76 6.37
C LEU A 142 13.08 4.55 7.07
N THR A 143 13.60 5.57 6.39
CA THR A 143 14.64 6.48 6.91
C THR A 143 14.20 7.94 6.82
N LEU A 144 15.04 8.85 7.31
CA LEU A 144 14.82 10.29 7.14
C LEU A 144 14.79 10.75 5.67
N ARG A 145 15.40 10.00 4.73
CA ARG A 145 15.32 10.30 3.28
C ARG A 145 13.88 10.20 2.79
N ASP A 146 13.19 9.14 3.20
CA ASP A 146 11.80 8.88 2.87
C ASP A 146 10.86 9.93 3.47
N LEU A 147 11.06 10.28 4.76
CA LEU A 147 10.28 11.32 5.43
C LEU A 147 10.46 12.68 4.75
N ARG A 148 11.70 13.03 4.41
CA ARG A 148 12.03 14.29 3.71
C ARG A 148 11.39 14.33 2.33
N PHE A 149 11.52 13.26 1.56
CA PHE A 149 10.93 13.17 0.23
C PHE A 149 9.40 13.30 0.27
N ALA A 150 8.73 12.62 1.21
CA ALA A 150 7.30 12.73 1.42
C ALA A 150 6.83 14.12 1.86
N ALA A 151 7.62 14.80 2.72
CA ALA A 151 7.35 16.18 3.12
C ALA A 151 7.45 17.14 1.93
N LEU A 152 8.48 17.00 1.10
CA LEU A 152 8.65 17.80 -0.12
C LEU A 152 7.53 17.56 -1.13
N ILE A 153 7.15 16.31 -1.39
CA ILE A 153 5.99 15.97 -2.25
C ILE A 153 4.71 16.64 -1.70
N SER A 154 4.54 16.66 -0.38
CA SER A 154 3.36 17.28 0.25
C SER A 154 3.26 18.79 0.02
N CYS A 155 4.38 19.43 -0.33
CA CYS A 155 4.50 20.86 -0.59
C CYS A 155 4.49 21.21 -2.08
N LEU A 156 4.44 20.23 -3.00
CA LEU A 156 4.43 20.50 -4.44
C LEU A 156 3.18 21.30 -4.85
N PRO A 157 3.35 22.37 -5.65
CA PRO A 157 2.23 23.14 -6.16
C PRO A 157 1.43 22.33 -7.18
N THR A 158 0.12 22.31 -7.01
CA THR A 158 -0.79 21.55 -7.88
C THR A 158 -2.08 22.33 -8.12
N THR A 159 -2.50 22.40 -9.38
CA THR A 159 -3.72 23.09 -9.80
C THR A 159 -4.55 22.16 -10.69
N PRO A 160 -5.73 21.69 -10.24
CA PRO A 160 -6.27 21.86 -8.88
C PRO A 160 -5.47 21.05 -7.85
N PRO A 161 -5.54 21.40 -6.56
CA PRO A 161 -4.95 20.59 -5.49
C PRO A 161 -5.51 19.16 -5.50
N PRO A 162 -4.68 18.12 -5.37
CA PRO A 162 -5.15 16.74 -5.30
C PRO A 162 -5.95 16.52 -4.03
N THR A 163 -6.99 15.68 -4.14
CA THR A 163 -7.58 15.06 -2.96
C THR A 163 -6.67 13.92 -2.52
N ARG A 164 -6.38 13.82 -1.22
CA ARG A 164 -5.56 12.73 -0.68
C ARG A 164 -6.47 11.68 -0.04
N GLU A 165 -6.20 10.41 -0.34
CA GLU A 165 -6.92 9.31 0.30
C GLU A 165 -6.19 8.89 1.57
N ILE A 166 -6.93 8.80 2.67
CA ILE A 166 -6.41 8.31 3.95
C ILE A 166 -6.12 6.81 3.81
N GLY A 167 -4.98 6.40 4.34
CA GLY A 167 -4.56 5.00 4.35
C GLY A 167 -5.53 4.05 5.07
N PRO A 168 -5.30 2.74 4.96
CA PRO A 168 -6.21 1.70 5.44
C PRO A 168 -6.34 1.63 6.98
N SER A 169 -5.42 2.23 7.74
CA SER A 169 -5.52 2.27 9.20
C SER A 169 -6.38 3.44 9.66
N SER A 170 -7.41 3.16 10.46
CA SER A 170 -8.24 4.18 11.13
C SER A 170 -7.64 4.70 12.44
N THR A 171 -6.45 4.24 12.81
CA THR A 171 -5.72 4.69 14.00
C THR A 171 -4.25 4.89 13.66
N ARG A 172 -3.70 6.01 14.11
CA ARG A 172 -2.26 6.25 14.09
C ARG A 172 -1.61 5.29 15.12
N PRO A 173 -0.69 4.41 14.71
CA PRO A 173 0.10 3.65 15.68
C PRO A 173 0.96 4.59 16.53
N ASP A 174 1.12 4.24 17.80
CA ASP A 174 2.19 4.77 18.65
C ASP A 174 3.55 4.21 18.21
N TRP A 175 4.62 4.70 18.85
CA TRP A 175 5.98 4.27 18.50
C TRP A 175 6.20 2.77 18.73
N ASP A 176 5.72 2.22 19.85
CA ASP A 176 5.86 0.79 20.16
C ASP A 176 5.11 -0.10 19.15
N GLY A 177 3.93 0.32 18.72
CA GLY A 177 3.16 -0.34 17.66
C GLY A 177 3.86 -0.29 16.31
N LEU A 178 4.54 0.82 15.98
CA LEU A 178 5.39 0.93 14.79
C LEU A 178 6.58 -0.03 14.87
N CYS A 179 7.33 -0.03 15.99
CA CYS A 179 8.46 -0.94 16.18
C CYS A 179 8.04 -2.41 16.07
N THR A 180 6.90 -2.78 16.68
CA THR A 180 6.33 -4.12 16.58
C THR A 180 6.03 -4.49 15.13
N THR A 181 5.38 -3.59 14.39
CA THR A 181 5.05 -3.79 12.98
C THR A 181 6.31 -3.94 12.12
N PHE A 182 7.31 -3.09 12.34
CA PHE A 182 8.55 -3.11 11.58
C PHE A 182 9.31 -4.42 11.81
N ARG A 183 9.44 -4.85 13.07
CA ARG A 183 10.03 -6.16 13.42
C ARG A 183 9.28 -7.31 12.75
N GLN A 184 7.96 -7.32 12.82
CA GLN A 184 7.15 -8.39 12.22
C GLN A 184 7.33 -8.50 10.71
N TRP A 185 7.48 -7.38 9.99
CA TRP A 185 7.66 -7.40 8.54
C TRP A 185 9.06 -7.82 8.11
N SER A 186 10.06 -7.36 8.86
CA SER A 186 11.48 -7.59 8.56
C SER A 186 12.05 -8.89 9.13
N THR A 187 11.31 -9.59 9.99
CA THR A 187 11.70 -10.94 10.40
C THR A 187 11.31 -11.92 9.30
N PRO A 188 12.25 -12.70 8.74
CA PRO A 188 11.90 -13.78 7.84
C PRO A 188 10.93 -14.71 8.57
N VAL A 189 9.70 -14.83 8.06
CA VAL A 189 8.78 -15.85 8.55
C VAL A 189 9.46 -17.18 8.23
N ALA A 190 9.96 -17.86 9.27
CA ALA A 190 10.50 -19.21 9.13
C ALA A 190 9.48 -19.99 8.30
N PRO A 191 9.87 -20.64 7.19
CA PRO A 191 8.93 -21.36 6.34
C PRO A 191 8.17 -22.28 7.27
N THR A 192 6.90 -21.95 7.55
CA THR A 192 6.07 -22.71 8.48
C THR A 192 6.15 -24.11 7.95
N ALA A 193 6.80 -25.01 8.69
CA ALA A 193 7.11 -26.36 8.26
C ALA A 193 5.83 -26.88 7.65
N SER A 194 5.76 -26.85 6.33
CA SER A 194 4.52 -27.12 5.64
C SER A 194 4.40 -28.60 5.87
N THR A 195 3.53 -28.97 6.82
CA THR A 195 3.17 -30.35 7.08
C THR A 195 3.09 -30.98 5.71
N PRO A 196 3.92 -31.98 5.37
CA PRO A 196 3.89 -32.60 4.06
C PRO A 196 2.56 -33.35 3.95
N LYS A 197 1.48 -32.61 3.68
CA LYS A 197 0.21 -33.11 3.17
C LYS A 197 0.27 -33.09 1.66
N THR A 198 1.43 -33.47 1.10
CA THR A 198 1.39 -34.33 -0.05
C THR A 198 0.82 -35.65 0.48
N LYS A 199 -0.52 -35.77 0.51
CA LYS A 199 -1.09 -37.07 0.16
C LYS A 199 -0.40 -37.39 -1.16
N GLN A 200 0.52 -38.35 -1.15
CA GLN A 200 0.87 -39.09 -2.34
C GLN A 200 -0.46 -39.71 -2.80
N VAL A 201 -1.25 -38.92 -3.51
CA VAL A 201 -2.18 -39.46 -4.47
C VAL A 201 -1.22 -40.03 -5.49
N GLU A 202 -0.99 -41.34 -5.43
CA GLU A 202 -0.42 -42.09 -6.54
C GLU A 202 -1.16 -41.58 -7.78
N ALA A 203 -0.48 -40.72 -8.52
CA ALA A 203 -1.03 -40.13 -9.71
C ALA A 203 -1.16 -41.30 -10.67
N LYS A 204 -2.36 -41.89 -10.76
CA LYS A 204 -2.74 -42.73 -11.89
C LYS A 204 -2.22 -42.00 -13.12
N PRO A 205 -1.36 -42.63 -13.94
CA PRO A 205 -0.73 -41.98 -15.07
C PRO A 205 -1.82 -41.35 -15.92
N SER A 206 -1.96 -40.03 -15.79
CA SER A 206 -2.84 -39.22 -16.60
C SER A 206 -2.38 -39.47 -18.03
N LYS A 207 -3.27 -40.03 -18.87
CA LYS A 207 -3.08 -40.16 -20.32
C LYS A 207 -2.26 -38.98 -20.81
N THR A 208 -1.10 -39.26 -21.39
CA THR A 208 -0.03 -38.33 -21.76
C THR A 208 -0.63 -37.03 -22.30
N ALA A 209 -0.70 -36.01 -21.45
CA ALA A 209 -1.29 -34.75 -21.83
C ALA A 209 -0.37 -34.10 -22.87
N VAL A 210 -0.83 -34.08 -24.12
CA VAL A 210 -0.16 -33.37 -25.21
C VAL A 210 -0.34 -31.87 -24.97
N CYS A 211 0.76 -31.12 -25.05
CA CYS A 211 0.75 -29.68 -24.88
C CYS A 211 -0.07 -29.04 -26.00
N ILE A 212 -1.11 -28.30 -25.65
CA ILE A 212 -1.96 -27.62 -26.64
C ILE A 212 -1.26 -26.48 -27.40
N ALA A 213 -0.10 -25.99 -26.93
CA ALA A 213 0.68 -24.97 -27.62
C ALA A 213 1.62 -25.58 -28.66
N CYS A 214 2.47 -26.55 -28.26
CA CYS A 214 3.53 -27.06 -29.12
C CYS A 214 3.37 -28.53 -29.55
N GLY A 215 2.35 -29.24 -29.08
CA GLY A 215 2.14 -30.66 -29.39
C GLY A 215 3.09 -31.64 -28.66
N GLY A 216 3.96 -31.16 -27.77
CA GLY A 216 4.90 -32.01 -27.03
C GLY A 216 4.29 -32.78 -25.85
N PRO A 217 4.96 -33.81 -25.32
CA PRO A 217 4.46 -34.64 -24.22
C PRO A 217 4.67 -33.98 -22.85
N HIS A 218 4.10 -32.80 -22.65
CA HIS A 218 4.15 -32.05 -21.39
C HIS A 218 2.89 -31.19 -21.19
N SER A 219 2.62 -30.80 -19.95
CA SER A 219 1.51 -29.88 -19.67
C SER A 219 1.82 -28.47 -20.20
N ILE A 220 0.79 -27.70 -20.57
CA ILE A 220 0.96 -26.30 -21.01
C ILE A 220 1.73 -25.44 -19.99
N ALA A 221 1.63 -25.73 -18.68
CA ALA A 221 2.38 -25.03 -17.64
C ALA A 221 3.91 -25.21 -17.73
N ALA A 222 4.36 -26.35 -18.28
CA ALA A 222 5.77 -26.69 -18.44
C ALA A 222 6.32 -26.35 -19.84
N CYS A 223 5.47 -25.86 -20.75
CA CYS A 223 5.86 -25.56 -22.12
C CYS A 223 6.69 -24.26 -22.18
N SER A 224 7.97 -24.38 -22.50
CA SER A 224 8.89 -23.23 -22.65
C SER A 224 8.59 -22.38 -23.88
N THR A 225 8.00 -22.96 -24.92
CA THR A 225 7.68 -22.26 -26.18
C THR A 225 6.26 -21.68 -26.21
N ARG A 226 5.45 -21.85 -25.16
CA ARG A 226 4.03 -21.40 -25.16
C ARG A 226 3.83 -19.90 -25.38
N GLN A 227 4.85 -19.09 -25.08
CA GLN A 227 4.81 -17.64 -25.28
C GLN A 227 4.81 -17.26 -26.77
N ASN A 228 5.23 -18.18 -27.65
CA ASN A 228 5.27 -17.97 -29.10
C ASN A 228 3.93 -18.29 -29.79
N PHE A 229 2.92 -18.74 -29.05
CA PHE A 229 1.61 -19.11 -29.58
C PHE A 229 0.54 -18.22 -28.97
N GLU A 230 -0.44 -17.81 -29.79
CA GLU A 230 -1.59 -17.05 -29.30
C GLU A 230 -2.49 -17.95 -28.44
N PRO A 231 -2.75 -17.59 -27.17
CA PRO A 231 -3.57 -18.41 -26.29
C PRO A 231 -5.05 -18.33 -26.68
N PRO A 232 -5.81 -19.44 -26.57
CA PRO A 232 -7.25 -19.39 -26.74
C PRO A 232 -7.90 -18.52 -25.65
N PRO A 233 -9.10 -17.96 -25.88
CA PRO A 233 -9.83 -17.23 -24.86
C PRO A 233 -9.97 -18.05 -23.58
N CYS A 234 -9.55 -17.47 -22.46
CA CYS A 234 -9.53 -18.16 -21.19
C CYS A 234 -10.95 -18.53 -20.74
N ALA A 235 -11.21 -19.83 -20.55
CA ALA A 235 -12.52 -20.32 -20.11
C ALA A 235 -13.00 -19.75 -18.75
N VAL A 236 -12.13 -19.11 -17.97
CA VAL A 236 -12.46 -18.54 -16.66
C VAL A 236 -12.89 -17.06 -16.74
N CYS A 237 -12.19 -16.26 -17.54
CA CYS A 237 -12.39 -14.81 -17.57
C CYS A 237 -12.62 -14.24 -18.97
N GLY A 238 -12.48 -15.04 -20.03
CA GLY A 238 -12.64 -14.66 -21.43
C GLY A 238 -11.43 -13.96 -22.06
N GLY A 239 -10.40 -13.60 -21.30
CA GLY A 239 -9.22 -12.89 -21.82
C GLY A 239 -8.25 -13.76 -22.62
N PRO A 240 -7.39 -13.17 -23.47
CA PRO A 240 -6.42 -13.91 -24.30
C PRO A 240 -5.19 -14.30 -23.48
N HIS A 241 -5.30 -15.35 -22.67
CA HIS A 241 -4.18 -15.94 -21.93
C HIS A 241 -4.41 -17.43 -21.66
N TRP A 242 -3.31 -18.17 -21.49
CA TRP A 242 -3.40 -19.57 -21.06
C TRP A 242 -4.09 -19.64 -19.70
N ARG A 243 -4.96 -20.64 -19.51
CA ARG A 243 -5.70 -20.83 -18.23
C ARG A 243 -4.77 -20.87 -17.01
N VAL A 244 -3.56 -21.39 -17.18
CA VAL A 244 -2.52 -21.48 -16.13
C VAL A 244 -1.99 -20.10 -15.69
N ASP A 245 -2.08 -19.11 -16.57
CA ASP A 245 -1.65 -17.73 -16.36
C ASP A 245 -2.86 -16.81 -16.04
N CYS A 246 -4.06 -17.37 -15.85
CA CYS A 246 -5.26 -16.58 -15.60
C CYS A 246 -5.21 -15.88 -14.22
N PRO A 247 -5.26 -14.54 -14.16
CA PRO A 247 -5.18 -13.80 -12.89
C PRO A 247 -6.22 -14.27 -11.86
N THR A 248 -7.45 -14.56 -12.31
CA THR A 248 -8.52 -15.05 -11.44
C THR A 248 -8.20 -16.42 -10.83
N VAL A 249 -7.54 -17.31 -11.60
CA VAL A 249 -7.14 -18.65 -11.13
C VAL A 249 -5.96 -18.55 -10.17
N VAL A 250 -4.98 -17.70 -10.48
CA VAL A 250 -3.81 -17.45 -9.61
C VAL A 250 -4.26 -16.87 -8.27
N LEU A 251 -5.12 -15.86 -8.28
CA LEU A 251 -5.68 -15.25 -7.07
C LEU A 251 -6.59 -16.20 -6.29
N SER A 252 -7.35 -17.06 -6.97
CA SER A 252 -8.20 -18.09 -6.34
C SER A 252 -7.34 -19.11 -5.59
N ARG A 253 -6.29 -19.66 -6.22
CA ARG A 253 -5.37 -20.62 -5.57
C ARG A 253 -4.62 -20.01 -4.39
N ARG A 254 -4.11 -18.78 -4.54
CA ARG A 254 -3.34 -18.07 -3.50
C ARG A 254 -4.14 -17.84 -2.23
N ASN A 255 -5.45 -17.61 -2.36
CA ASN A 255 -6.31 -17.23 -1.23
C ASN A 255 -7.22 -18.36 -0.73
N GLY A 256 -7.08 -19.59 -1.25
CA GLY A 256 -7.99 -20.69 -0.94
C GLY A 256 -9.45 -20.42 -1.32
N LEU A 257 -9.67 -19.48 -2.24
CA LEU A 257 -11.00 -19.07 -2.69
C LEU A 257 -11.40 -19.88 -3.91
N THR A 258 -12.70 -20.08 -4.12
CA THR A 258 -13.19 -20.55 -5.41
C THR A 258 -13.01 -19.48 -6.48
N VAL A 259 -12.93 -19.88 -7.75
CA VAL A 259 -12.84 -18.95 -8.89
C VAL A 259 -14.02 -17.96 -8.89
N ALA A 260 -15.21 -18.41 -8.49
CA ALA A 260 -16.40 -17.56 -8.34
C ALA A 260 -16.23 -16.50 -7.23
N GLN A 261 -15.66 -16.89 -6.08
CA GLN A 261 -15.36 -15.98 -4.98
C GLN A 261 -14.30 -14.94 -5.36
N ALA A 262 -13.23 -15.36 -6.06
CA ALA A 262 -12.20 -14.44 -6.55
C ALA A 262 -12.79 -13.41 -7.54
N ARG A 263 -13.65 -13.85 -8.47
CA ARG A 263 -14.34 -12.95 -9.41
C ARG A 263 -15.24 -11.93 -8.71
N LYS A 264 -15.94 -12.33 -7.65
CA LYS A 264 -16.80 -11.45 -6.83
C LYS A 264 -15.99 -10.46 -5.98
N ARG A 265 -14.83 -10.88 -5.45
CA ARG A 265 -14.02 -10.08 -4.52
C ARG A 265 -13.08 -9.10 -5.23
N PHE A 266 -12.60 -9.45 -6.42
CA PHE A 266 -11.63 -8.63 -7.17
C PHE A 266 -12.23 -8.02 -8.45
N GLY A 267 -13.48 -8.34 -8.80
CA GLY A 267 -14.18 -7.79 -9.97
C GLY A 267 -14.71 -6.36 -9.81
N SER A 268 -14.59 -5.76 -8.62
CA SER A 268 -14.92 -4.36 -8.36
C SER A 268 -14.04 -3.82 -7.22
N SER A 269 -12.91 -3.18 -7.54
CA SER A 269 -12.06 -2.54 -6.55
C SER A 269 -12.60 -1.14 -6.19
N GLU A 270 -13.54 -1.09 -5.25
CA GLU A 270 -13.98 0.14 -4.59
C GLU A 270 -13.94 -0.06 -3.07
N GLN A 271 -13.13 0.75 -2.39
CA GLN A 271 -13.18 1.22 -0.98
C GLN A 271 -11.78 1.74 -0.63
N THR A 272 -11.42 3.04 -0.54
CA THR A 272 -11.99 4.31 -0.03
C THR A 272 -12.13 4.43 1.49
N ALA A 273 -11.25 5.28 2.05
CA ALA A 273 -11.37 6.06 3.29
C ALA A 273 -11.64 5.28 4.61
N PRO A 274 -11.38 5.87 5.80
CA PRO A 274 -11.84 5.27 7.04
C PRO A 274 -13.36 5.02 6.96
N ASN A 275 -13.78 3.83 7.38
CA ASN A 275 -15.18 3.39 7.34
C ASN A 275 -16.14 4.36 8.06
N LYS A 276 -15.62 5.23 8.95
CA LYS A 276 -16.39 6.26 9.65
C LYS A 276 -15.56 7.55 9.81
N PRO A 277 -16.18 8.73 9.64
CA PRO A 277 -15.54 10.01 9.96
C PRO A 277 -15.19 10.11 11.46
N CYS A 278 -14.23 10.97 11.82
CA CYS A 278 -13.82 11.18 13.22
C CYS A 278 -15.05 11.45 14.11
N PRO A 279 -15.27 10.67 15.20
CA PRO A 279 -16.48 10.78 16.01
C PRO A 279 -16.61 12.13 16.73
N ASN A 280 -15.50 12.85 16.93
CA ASN A 280 -15.49 14.13 17.65
C ASN A 280 -15.85 15.32 16.75
N CYS A 281 -15.48 15.31 15.47
CA CYS A 281 -15.67 16.47 14.59
C CYS A 281 -16.30 16.18 13.21
N GLY A 282 -16.43 14.91 12.84
CA GLY A 282 -16.89 14.48 11.51
C GLY A 282 -15.86 14.63 10.38
N GLY A 283 -14.61 15.00 10.70
CA GLY A 283 -13.54 15.21 9.74
C GLY A 283 -12.90 13.91 9.26
N ALA A 284 -12.21 13.99 8.12
CA ALA A 284 -11.43 12.90 7.56
C ALA A 284 -10.01 12.90 8.20
N HIS A 285 -9.95 12.50 9.46
CA HIS A 285 -8.71 12.31 10.25
C HIS A 285 -8.98 11.33 11.40
N TRP A 286 -7.92 10.90 12.10
CA TRP A 286 -8.02 9.98 13.23
C TRP A 286 -8.48 10.68 14.53
N LYS A 287 -9.01 9.93 15.50
CA LYS A 287 -9.59 10.52 16.73
C LYS A 287 -8.52 11.24 17.57
N GLU A 288 -7.33 10.68 17.63
CA GLU A 288 -6.19 11.13 18.45
C GLU A 288 -5.62 12.46 17.94
N ASP A 289 -5.74 12.71 16.63
CA ASP A 289 -5.32 13.95 16.00
C ASP A 289 -6.46 14.99 15.90
N CYS A 290 -7.61 14.68 16.51
CA CYS A 290 -8.75 15.58 16.51
C CYS A 290 -8.46 16.77 17.41
N ARG A 291 -8.27 17.93 16.79
CA ARG A 291 -7.99 19.19 17.48
C ARG A 291 -9.19 19.80 18.17
N LYS A 292 -10.40 19.29 17.91
CA LYS A 292 -11.55 19.71 18.71
C LYS A 292 -11.31 19.18 20.13
N PRO A 293 -11.44 20.00 21.17
CA PRO A 293 -11.40 19.49 22.53
C PRO A 293 -12.39 18.33 22.62
N HIS A 294 -11.95 17.20 23.18
CA HIS A 294 -12.90 16.13 23.47
C HIS A 294 -13.99 16.72 24.34
N ALA A 295 -15.24 16.65 23.89
CA ALA A 295 -16.34 16.92 24.79
C ALA A 295 -16.10 16.04 26.03
N PRO A 296 -16.04 16.62 27.25
CA PRO A 296 -15.93 15.81 28.45
C PRO A 296 -17.04 14.77 28.38
N PRO A 297 -16.80 13.50 28.78
CA PRO A 297 -17.85 12.50 28.81
C PRO A 297 -19.00 13.11 29.57
N GLU A 298 -20.06 13.43 28.85
CA GLU A 298 -21.23 14.10 29.39
C GLU A 298 -21.70 13.20 30.51
N LEU A 299 -21.60 13.68 31.75
CA LEU A 299 -22.20 13.04 32.90
C LEU A 299 -23.70 13.05 32.59
N LEU A 300 -24.18 11.99 31.94
CA LEU A 300 -25.58 11.67 31.82
C LEU A 300 -26.07 11.40 33.24
N GLN A 301 -26.29 12.46 34.01
CA GLN A 301 -27.12 12.37 35.19
C GLN A 301 -28.55 12.19 34.67
N PRO A 302 -29.22 11.10 35.05
CA PRO A 302 -30.64 10.97 34.76
C PRO A 302 -31.37 12.11 35.48
N PHE A 303 -32.12 12.92 34.72
CA PHE A 303 -33.18 13.71 35.32
C PHE A 303 -34.24 12.73 35.81
N GLU A 304 -34.27 12.49 37.12
CA GLU A 304 -35.45 11.94 37.78
C GLU A 304 -36.53 13.03 37.74
N LEU A 305 -37.67 12.67 37.15
CA LEU A 305 -38.92 13.44 37.19
C LEU A 305 -39.72 13.07 38.43
#